data_AF-A0A225UMR9-F1
#
_entry.id   AF-A0A225UMR9-F1
#
_cell.length_a   1.000
_cell.length_b   1.000
_cell.length_c   1.000
_cell.angle_alpha   90.00
_cell.angle_beta   90.00
_cell.angle_gamma   90.00
#
_symmetry.space_group_name_H-M   'P 1'
#
loop_
_entity.id
_entity.type
_entity.pdbx_description
1 polymer ?
#
loop_
_entity_poly.entity_id
_entity_poly.type
_entity_poly.pdbx_seq_one_letter_code
_entity_poly.pdbx_strand_id
1 'polypeptide(L)'
;MTKTQGSELTNQFKGLKNKLAKDVGDGISDVKTGKDPLMFDLYTFLCEKLASHSAKKMTFSHTYMVIAWNLMCRSSNAFRIRHSHMEWRGDALKIYVAHMKKGPRW
;
A
#
# COMPACT_ATOMS: atom_id res chain seq x y z
N MET A 1 -26.77 22.98 0.88
CA MET A 1 -26.55 21.58 1.28
C MET A 1 -26.22 21.55 2.77
N THR A 2 -27.17 21.13 3.60
CA THR A 2 -27.22 21.48 5.03
C THR A 2 -26.46 20.47 5.90
N LYS A 3 -25.68 20.98 6.87
CA LYS A 3 -24.81 20.22 7.79
C LYS A 3 -25.49 18.99 8.44
N THR A 4 -26.81 19.03 8.60
CA THR A 4 -27.68 17.97 9.13
C THR A 4 -27.67 16.69 8.30
N GLN A 5 -27.52 16.77 6.97
CA GLN A 5 -27.48 15.59 6.09
C GLN A 5 -26.15 14.82 6.25
N GLY A 6 -25.04 15.54 6.52
CA GLY A 6 -23.73 14.93 6.74
C GLY A 6 -23.62 14.20 8.08
N SER A 7 -24.25 14.73 9.14
CA SER A 7 -24.31 14.06 10.45
C SER A 7 -25.13 12.77 10.40
N GLU A 8 -26.25 12.78 9.66
CA GLU A 8 -27.11 11.60 9.52
C GLU A 8 -26.40 10.46 8.77
N LEU A 9 -25.74 10.77 7.67
CA LEU A 9 -24.92 9.80 6.93
C LEU A 9 -23.82 9.20 7.80
N THR A 10 -23.16 10.02 8.62
CA THR A 10 -22.09 9.57 9.53
C THR A 10 -22.62 8.57 10.56
N ASN A 11 -23.82 8.81 11.11
CA ASN A 11 -24.47 7.91 12.05
C ASN A 11 -24.86 6.58 11.40
N GLN A 12 -25.38 6.62 10.17
CA GLN A 12 -25.71 5.41 9.41
C GLN A 12 -24.47 4.57 9.08
N PHE A 13 -23.37 5.20 8.66
CA PHE A 13 -22.10 4.49 8.42
C PHE A 13 -21.54 3.86 9.69
N LYS A 14 -21.69 4.52 10.85
CA LYS A 14 -21.29 3.97 12.14
C LYS A 14 -22.12 2.72 12.50
N GLY A 15 -23.45 2.79 12.29
CA GLY A 15 -24.35 1.65 12.50
C GLY A 15 -24.00 0.46 11.61
N LEU A 16 -23.70 0.71 10.33
CA LEU A 16 -23.26 -0.34 9.39
C LEU A 16 -21.96 -1.02 9.84
N LYS A 17 -20.96 -0.24 10.26
CA LYS A 17 -19.69 -0.79 10.75
C LYS A 17 -19.87 -1.66 11.99
N ASN A 18 -20.75 -1.24 12.91
CA ASN A 18 -21.05 -2.01 14.12
C ASN A 18 -21.78 -3.32 13.80
N LYS A 19 -22.74 -3.28 12.86
CA LYS A 19 -23.43 -4.48 12.40
C LYS A 19 -22.47 -5.46 11.73
N LEU A 20 -21.61 -4.97 10.83
CA LEU A 20 -20.58 -5.78 10.20
C LEU A 20 -19.62 -6.40 11.23
N ALA A 21 -19.17 -5.64 12.23
CA ALA A 21 -18.32 -6.16 13.29
C ALA A 21 -19.02 -7.25 14.12
N LYS A 22 -20.32 -7.11 14.37
CA LYS A 22 -21.13 -8.11 15.06
C LYS A 22 -21.31 -9.37 14.19
N ASP A 23 -21.66 -9.22 12.92
CA ASP A 23 -21.83 -10.33 11.98
C ASP A 23 -20.52 -11.11 11.76
N VAL A 24 -19.35 -10.44 11.83
CA VAL A 24 -18.03 -11.09 11.83
C VAL A 24 -17.77 -11.81 13.16
N GLY A 25 -18.11 -11.21 14.30
CA GLY A 25 -17.97 -11.82 15.62
C GLY A 25 -18.88 -13.04 15.83
N ASP A 26 -20.07 -13.02 15.22
CA ASP A 26 -21.06 -14.10 15.25
C ASP A 26 -20.76 -15.19 14.19
N GLY A 27 -19.71 -15.03 13.38
CA GLY A 27 -19.30 -15.99 12.35
C GLY A 27 -20.24 -16.08 11.13
N ILE A 28 -21.16 -15.12 10.98
CA ILE A 28 -22.12 -15.03 9.87
C ILE A 28 -21.44 -14.54 8.58
N SER A 29 -20.36 -13.78 8.73
CA SER A 29 -19.58 -13.24 7.61
C SER A 29 -18.10 -13.59 7.73
N ASP A 30 -17.48 -13.81 6.57
CA ASP A 30 -16.07 -14.19 6.48
C ASP A 30 -15.18 -13.09 7.08
N VAL A 31 -14.19 -13.48 7.88
CA VAL A 31 -13.21 -12.56 8.49
C VAL A 31 -12.24 -12.09 7.41
N LYS A 32 -12.68 -11.22 6.51
CA LYS A 32 -11.81 -10.61 5.51
C LYS A 32 -11.07 -9.43 6.14
N THR A 33 -9.93 -9.70 6.76
CA THR A 33 -9.09 -8.66 7.36
C THR A 33 -8.09 -8.14 6.33
N GLY A 34 -8.17 -6.85 6.01
CA GLY A 34 -7.21 -6.16 5.13
C GLY A 34 -7.78 -5.77 3.77
N LYS A 35 -6.91 -5.23 2.91
CA LYS A 35 -7.25 -4.92 1.52
C LYS A 35 -6.93 -6.13 0.64
N ASP A 36 -7.70 -6.29 -0.44
CA ASP A 36 -7.35 -7.26 -1.46
C ASP A 36 -5.95 -6.98 -2.03
N PRO A 37 -5.15 -8.03 -2.29
CA PRO A 37 -3.86 -7.86 -2.91
C PRO A 37 -4.04 -7.24 -4.30
N LEU A 38 -3.09 -6.37 -4.68
CA LEU A 38 -3.06 -5.82 -6.02
C LEU A 38 -2.78 -6.98 -7.00
N MET A 39 -3.70 -7.21 -7.94
CA MET A 39 -3.50 -8.24 -8.98
C MET A 39 -2.32 -7.88 -9.88
N PHE A 40 -1.59 -8.89 -10.35
CA PHE A 40 -0.42 -8.69 -11.20
C PHE A 40 -0.77 -7.94 -12.49
N ASP A 41 -1.88 -8.28 -13.14
CA ASP A 41 -2.32 -7.61 -14.37
C ASP A 41 -2.58 -6.11 -14.14
N LEU A 42 -3.18 -5.78 -12.98
CA LEU A 42 -3.40 -4.40 -12.60
C LEU A 42 -2.09 -3.67 -12.27
N TYR A 43 -1.14 -4.35 -11.64
CA TYR A 43 0.21 -3.81 -11.41
C TYR A 43 0.91 -3.47 -12.74
N THR A 44 0.90 -4.40 -13.70
CA THR A 44 1.52 -4.23 -15.03
C THR A 44 0.87 -3.06 -15.77
N PHE A 45 -0.47 -3.03 -15.83
CA PHE A 45 -1.22 -1.94 -16.43
C PHE A 45 -0.86 -0.58 -15.82
N LEU A 46 -0.81 -0.48 -14.48
CA LEU A 46 -0.45 0.76 -13.81
C LEU A 46 0.99 1.18 -14.14
N CYS A 47 1.94 0.25 -14.13
CA CYS A 47 3.34 0.56 -14.42
C CYS A 47 3.51 1.08 -15.85
N GLU A 48 2.87 0.46 -16.83
CA GLU A 48 2.88 0.91 -18.23
C GLU A 48 2.33 2.33 -18.39
N LYS A 49 1.19 2.62 -17.75
CA LYS A 49 0.57 3.96 -17.81
C LYS A 49 1.40 5.03 -17.11
N LEU A 50 2.02 4.69 -15.97
CA LEU A 50 2.89 5.61 -15.24
C LEU A 50 4.20 5.88 -15.99
N ALA A 51 4.78 4.86 -16.62
CA ALA A 51 6.00 4.98 -17.41
C ALA A 51 5.80 5.79 -18.71
N SER A 52 4.63 5.65 -19.34
CA SER A 52 4.29 6.34 -20.60
C SER A 52 3.97 7.82 -20.41
N HIS A 53 3.79 8.29 -19.18
CA HIS A 53 3.33 9.64 -18.90
C HIS A 53 4.51 10.61 -18.69
N SER A 54 4.48 11.78 -19.35
CA SER A 54 5.59 12.75 -19.35
C SER A 54 5.80 13.51 -18.03
N ALA A 55 4.78 13.57 -17.18
CA ALA A 55 4.87 14.24 -15.88
C ALA A 55 5.84 13.53 -14.91
N LYS A 56 6.77 14.30 -14.34
CA LYS A 56 7.77 13.83 -13.35
C LYS A 56 7.17 13.05 -12.16
N LYS A 57 5.98 13.45 -11.71
CA LYS A 57 5.26 12.74 -10.63
C LYS A 57 4.94 11.29 -11.00
N MET A 58 4.64 11.04 -12.28
CA MET A 58 4.34 9.69 -12.78
C MET A 58 5.59 8.84 -12.90
N THR A 59 6.72 9.43 -13.32
CA THR A 59 8.03 8.76 -13.28
C THR A 59 8.38 8.31 -11.87
N PHE A 60 8.23 9.19 -10.87
CA PHE A 60 8.46 8.83 -9.47
C PHE A 60 7.52 7.72 -8.99
N SER A 61 6.23 7.82 -9.30
CA SER A 61 5.24 6.79 -8.96
C SER A 61 5.59 5.44 -9.60
N HIS A 62 6.04 5.43 -10.85
CA HIS A 62 6.49 4.22 -11.53
C HIS A 62 7.68 3.59 -10.80
N THR A 63 8.72 4.38 -10.51
CA THR A 63 9.89 3.92 -9.75
C THR A 63 9.48 3.36 -8.38
N TYR A 64 8.58 4.04 -7.67
CA TYR A 64 8.04 3.57 -6.40
C TYR A 64 7.33 2.22 -6.55
N MET A 65 6.47 2.06 -7.56
CA MET A 65 5.73 0.81 -7.81
C MET A 65 6.69 -0.35 -8.06
N VAL A 66 7.69 -0.13 -8.93
CA VAL A 66 8.71 -1.14 -9.25
C VAL A 66 9.50 -1.53 -8.00
N ILE A 67 9.96 -0.57 -7.20
CA ILE A 67 10.73 -0.86 -5.97
C ILE A 67 9.86 -1.58 -4.92
N ALA A 68 8.65 -1.09 -4.68
CA ALA A 68 7.75 -1.66 -3.69
C ALA A 68 7.37 -3.11 -4.02
N TRP A 69 7.15 -3.39 -5.31
CA TRP A 69 6.82 -4.72 -5.82
C TRP A 69 8.03 -5.66 -5.78
N ASN A 70 9.18 -5.26 -6.31
CA ASN A 70 10.37 -6.13 -6.36
C ASN A 70 10.91 -6.46 -4.95
N LEU A 71 10.83 -5.51 -4.01
CA LEU A 71 11.29 -5.73 -2.64
C LEU A 71 10.19 -6.26 -1.70
N MET A 72 8.95 -6.38 -2.19
CA MET A 72 7.77 -6.73 -1.39
C MET A 72 7.70 -5.93 -0.07
N CYS A 73 7.97 -4.62 -0.16
CA CYS A 73 8.16 -3.78 1.02
C CYS A 73 6.99 -2.81 1.25
N ARG A 74 6.82 -2.39 2.51
CA ARG A 74 5.82 -1.36 2.86
C ARG A 74 6.24 -0.01 2.29
N SER A 75 5.27 0.86 2.02
CA SER A 75 5.54 2.22 1.52
C SER A 75 6.56 2.97 2.37
N SER A 76 6.49 2.87 3.70
CA SER A 76 7.45 3.50 4.61
C SER A 76 8.89 3.04 4.41
N ASN A 77 9.11 1.79 3.98
CA ASN A 77 10.44 1.28 3.66
C ASN A 77 10.90 1.78 2.30
N ALA A 78 10.02 1.72 1.28
CA ALA A 78 10.31 2.22 -0.06
C ALA A 78 10.72 3.71 -0.05
N PHE A 79 10.00 4.56 0.69
CA PHE A 79 10.30 5.99 0.82
C PHE A 79 11.60 6.29 1.58
N ARG A 80 12.11 5.36 2.39
CA ARG A 80 13.36 5.55 3.14
C ARG A 80 14.61 5.18 2.33
N ILE A 81 14.45 4.59 1.15
CA ILE A 81 15.57 4.27 0.27
C ILE A 81 16.14 5.57 -0.29
N ARG A 82 17.45 5.76 -0.12
CA ARG A 82 18.19 6.91 -0.62
C ARG A 82 19.08 6.47 -1.77
N HIS A 83 19.53 7.44 -2.59
CA HIS A 83 20.50 7.17 -3.66
C HIS A 83 21.78 6.49 -3.13
N SER A 84 22.24 6.85 -1.93
CA SER A 84 23.40 6.21 -1.28
C SER A 84 23.20 4.74 -0.91
N HIS A 85 21.97 4.23 -0.96
CA HIS A 85 21.64 2.83 -0.71
C HIS A 85 21.57 2.02 -2.01
N MET A 86 21.70 2.66 -3.18
CA MET A 86 21.54 2.02 -4.47
C MET A 86 22.90 1.82 -5.13
N GLU A 87 23.11 0.64 -5.71
CA GLU A 87 24.31 0.33 -6.48
C GLU A 87 23.94 -0.51 -7.70
N TRP A 88 24.50 -0.15 -8.86
CA TRP A 88 24.42 -0.98 -10.05
C TRP A 88 25.53 -2.02 -10.03
N ARG A 89 25.18 -3.30 -10.17
CA ARG A 89 26.12 -4.42 -10.13
C ARG A 89 25.72 -5.45 -11.17
N GLY A 90 26.53 -5.61 -12.21
CA GLY A 90 26.21 -6.50 -13.32
C GLY A 90 25.04 -5.93 -14.10
N ASP A 91 23.94 -6.67 -14.20
CA ASP A 91 22.65 -6.33 -14.81
C ASP A 91 21.55 -6.00 -13.78
N ALA A 92 21.91 -5.94 -12.48
CA ALA A 92 20.97 -5.78 -11.39
C ALA A 92 21.18 -4.47 -10.60
N LEU A 93 20.06 -3.85 -10.23
CA LEU A 93 20.03 -2.77 -9.25
C LEU A 93 19.97 -3.38 -7.84
N LYS A 94 21.02 -3.16 -7.04
CA LYS A 94 21.06 -3.56 -5.63
C LYS A 94 20.59 -2.44 -4.73
N ILE A 95 19.82 -2.79 -3.71
CA ILE A 95 19.32 -1.86 -2.69
C ILE A 95 19.77 -2.35 -1.31
N TYR A 96 20.64 -1.58 -0.67
CA TYR A 96 21.16 -1.85 0.67
C TYR A 96 20.20 -1.31 1.73
N VAL A 97 19.58 -2.22 2.49
CA VAL A 97 18.70 -1.87 3.61
C VAL A 97 19.44 -2.13 4.91
N ALA A 98 19.57 -1.10 5.75
CA ALA A 98 20.15 -1.25 7.08
C ALA A 98 19.28 -2.21 7.91
N HIS A 99 19.84 -3.36 8.27
CA HIS A 99 19.16 -4.34 9.11
C HIS A 99 19.23 -3.89 10.57
N MET A 100 18.13 -3.38 11.11
CA MET A 100 18.03 -3.13 12.56
C MET A 100 17.86 -4.48 13.26
N LYS A 101 18.82 -4.84 14.13
CA LYS A 101 18.69 -6.00 15.02
C LYS A 101 17.47 -5.76 15.91
N LYS A 102 16.43 -6.60 15.81
CA LYS A 102 15.36 -6.58 16.81
C LYS A 102 15.99 -7.04 18.12
N GLY A 103 15.94 -6.20 19.15
CA GLY A 103 16.31 -6.61 20.50
C GLY A 103 15.52 -7.84 20.94
N PRO A 104 16.02 -8.63 21.90
CA PRO A 104 15.34 -9.84 22.34
C PRO A 104 13.89 -9.52 22.71
N ARG A 105 12.95 -10.28 22.12
CA ARG A 105 11.57 -10.38 22.61
C ARG A 105 11.66 -11.26 23.85
N TRP A 106 11.81 -10.62 25.01
CA TRP A 106 11.39 -11.21 26.28
C TRP A 106 9.87 -11.03 26.38
#